data_AF-A0A538P0X8-F1
#
_entry.id   AF-A0A538P0X8-F1
#
_cell.length_a   1.000
_cell.length_b   1.000
_cell.length_c   1.000
_cell.angle_alpha   90.00
_cell.angle_beta   90.00
_cell.angle_gamma   90.00
#
_symmetry.space_group_name_H-M   'P 1'
#
loop_
_entity.id
_entity.type
_entity.pdbx_description
1 polymer ?
#
loop_
_entity_poly.entity_id
_entity_poly.type
_entity_poly.pdbx_seq_one_letter_code
_entity_poly.pdbx_strand_id
1 'polypeptide(L)' 'SIGYWSPEDAPDSQNLFVYILEHASREDAEKNWAAFQADPERKKVKAQSEAHGPLVDHIDRYFMDPTSFSALH' A
#
# COMPACT_ATOMS: atom_id res chain seq x y z
N SER A 1 10.37 -0.75 -3.50
CA SER A 1 9.06 -1.36 -3.76
C SER A 1 9.26 -2.48 -4.75
N ILE A 2 8.39 -3.50 -4.73
CA ILE A 2 8.41 -4.60 -5.70
C ILE A 2 7.59 -4.23 -6.94
N GLY A 3 6.43 -3.60 -6.76
CA GLY A 3 5.62 -3.09 -7.87
C GLY A 3 4.25 -2.56 -7.47
N TYR A 4 3.50 -2.12 -8.49
CA TYR A 4 2.17 -1.52 -8.40
C TYR A 4 1.34 -2.02 -9.58
N TRP A 5 0.08 -2.39 -9.35
CA TRP A 5 -0.81 -2.99 -10.32
C TRP A 5 -2.24 -2.47 -10.16
N SER A 6 -2.94 -2.40 -11.29
CA SER A 6 -4.39 -2.38 -11.35
C SER A 6 -4.82 -3.71 -12.00
N PRO A 7 -5.84 -4.41 -11.46
CA PRO A 7 -6.36 -5.62 -12.08
C PRO A 7 -6.89 -5.35 -13.49
N GLU A 8 -6.87 -6.37 -14.35
CA GLU A 8 -7.41 -6.28 -15.70
C GLU A 8 -8.91 -6.58 -15.75
N ASP A 9 -9.36 -7.55 -14.94
CA ASP A 9 -10.73 -8.05 -14.98
C ASP A 9 -11.68 -7.32 -14.02
N ALA A 10 -12.94 -7.19 -14.45
CA ALA A 10 -14.00 -6.65 -13.62
C ALA A 10 -14.47 -7.67 -12.56
N PRO A 11 -14.91 -7.23 -11.37
CA PRO A 11 -15.13 -5.82 -11.00
C PRO A 11 -13.87 -5.07 -10.57
N ASP A 12 -12.81 -5.78 -10.17
CA ASP A 12 -11.66 -5.20 -9.47
C ASP A 12 -10.87 -4.20 -10.31
N SER A 13 -10.86 -4.32 -11.63
CA SER A 13 -10.23 -3.36 -12.54
C SER A 13 -10.78 -1.93 -12.44
N GLN A 14 -11.95 -1.76 -11.82
CA GLN A 14 -12.61 -0.46 -11.69
C GLN A 14 -12.12 0.35 -10.49
N ASN A 15 -11.70 -0.31 -9.41
CA ASN A 15 -11.48 0.36 -8.13
C ASN A 15 -10.46 -0.31 -7.20
N LEU A 16 -9.82 -1.42 -7.59
CA LEU A 16 -8.76 -2.04 -6.80
C LEU A 16 -7.39 -1.59 -7.30
N PHE A 17 -6.55 -1.17 -6.35
CA PHE A 17 -5.14 -0.86 -6.58
C PHE A 17 -4.28 -1.71 -5.65
N VAL A 18 -3.33 -2.44 -6.23
CA VAL A 18 -2.48 -3.41 -5.52
C VAL A 18 -1.03 -2.94 -5.56
N TYR A 19 -0.33 -3.03 -4.44
CA TYR A 19 1.10 -2.75 -4.39
C TYR A 19 1.80 -3.68 -3.40
N ILE A 20 3.06 -3.99 -3.69
CA ILE A 20 3.91 -4.83 -2.84
C ILE A 20 5.16 -4.04 -2.46
N LEU A 21 5.41 -3.97 -1.15
CA LEU A 21 6.59 -3.34 -0.57
C LEU A 21 7.43 -4.40 0.12
N GLU A 22 8.74 -4.28 -0.06
CA GLU A 22 9.72 -5.07 0.68
C GLU A 22 10.26 -4.21 1.82
N HIS A 23 10.36 -4.81 3.00
CA HIS A 23 10.94 -4.20 4.19
C HIS A 23 11.94 -5.19 4.79
N ALA A 24 13.04 -4.69 5.36
CA ALA A 24 14.07 -5.52 5.98
C ALA A 24 13.53 -6.37 7.15
N SER A 25 12.49 -5.88 7.84
CA SER A 25 11.79 -6.59 8.89
C SER A 25 10.36 -6.06 9.05
N ARG A 26 9.54 -6.79 9.81
CA ARG A 26 8.20 -6.33 10.20
C ARG A 26 8.24 -5.06 11.05
N GLU A 27 9.22 -4.96 11.95
CA GLU A 27 9.41 -3.79 12.80
C GLU A 27 9.78 -2.55 11.96
N ASP A 28 10.68 -2.71 10.99
CA ASP A 28 11.02 -1.63 10.07
C ASP A 28 9.81 -1.22 9.22
N ALA A 29 8.98 -2.16 8.78
CA ALA A 29 7.75 -1.85 8.07
C ALA A 29 6.82 -0.97 8.92
N GLU A 30 6.57 -1.35 10.17
CA GLU A 30 5.71 -0.60 11.09
C GLU A 30 6.27 0.80 11.37
N LYS A 31 7.58 0.91 11.62
CA LYS A 31 8.26 2.20 11.80
C LYS A 31 8.15 3.09 10.57
N ASN A 32 8.41 2.54 9.38
CA ASN A 32 8.34 3.29 8.13
C ASN A 32 6.91 3.76 7.83
N TRP A 33 5.91 2.89 8.05
CA TRP A 33 4.51 3.29 7.92
C TRP A 33 4.12 4.36 8.93
N ALA A 34 4.50 4.23 10.19
CA ALA A 34 4.22 5.25 11.21
C ALA A 34 4.82 6.62 10.82
N ALA A 35 6.07 6.63 10.35
CA ALA A 35 6.73 7.85 9.86
C ALA A 35 6.00 8.44 8.64
N PHE A 36 5.67 7.62 7.65
CA PHE A 36 4.92 8.05 6.46
C PHE A 36 3.55 8.65 6.81
N GLN A 37 2.81 8.03 7.74
CA GLN A 37 1.51 8.54 8.16
C GLN A 37 1.62 9.86 8.93
N ALA A 38 2.73 10.06 9.66
CA ALA A 38 2.97 11.24 10.48
C ALA A 38 3.44 12.47 9.69
N ASP A 39 3.99 12.27 8.49
CA ASP A 39 4.53 13.32 7.63
C ASP A 39 3.49 14.44 7.35
N PRO A 40 3.81 15.72 7.67
CA PRO A 40 2.93 16.85 7.40
C PRO A 40 2.55 17.00 5.92
N GLU A 41 3.46 16.72 4.99
CA GLU A 41 3.17 16.77 3.55
C GLU A 41 2.14 15.70 3.18
N ARG A 42 2.33 14.47 3.67
CA ARG A 42 1.35 13.39 3.48
C ARG A 42 -0.03 13.76 4.02
N LYS A 43 -0.10 14.39 5.20
CA LYS A 43 -1.39 14.85 5.77
C LYS A 43 -2.05 15.91 4.90
N LYS A 44 -1.27 16.87 4.38
CA LYS A 44 -1.76 17.90 3.48
C LYS A 44 -2.29 17.31 2.18
N VAL A 45 -1.51 16.43 1.53
CA VAL A 45 -1.91 15.77 0.29
C VAL A 45 -3.17 14.93 0.50
N LYS A 46 -3.24 14.16 1.60
CA LYS A 46 -4.43 13.38 1.95
C LYS A 46 -5.67 14.27 2.12
N ALA A 47 -5.55 15.37 2.86
CA ALA A 47 -6.67 16.30 3.07
C ALA A 47 -7.14 16.95 1.75
N GLN A 48 -6.20 17.27 0.85
CA GLN A 48 -6.53 17.79 -0.48
C GLN A 48 -7.19 16.74 -1.37
N SER A 49 -6.68 15.50 -1.37
CA SER A 49 -7.26 14.42 -2.18
C SER A 49 -8.65 14.00 -1.70
N GLU A 50 -8.91 14.11 -0.39
CA GLU A 50 -10.19 13.72 0.21
C GLU A 50 -11.18 14.89 0.38
N ALA A 51 -10.88 16.06 -0.20
CA ALA A 51 -11.74 17.25 -0.09
C ALA A 51 -13.17 17.04 -0.66
N HIS A 52 -13.33 16.05 -1.54
CA HIS A 52 -14.59 15.67 -2.17
C HIS A 52 -15.16 14.34 -1.65
N GLY A 53 -14.66 13.86 -0.51
CA GLY A 53 -15.02 12.58 0.09
C GLY A 53 -13.82 11.62 0.19
N PRO A 54 -13.97 10.51 0.94
CA PRO A 54 -12.91 9.53 1.09
C PRO A 54 -12.54 8.91 -0.26
N LEU A 55 -11.24 8.84 -0.57
CA LEU A 55 -10.74 8.22 -1.80
C LEU A 55 -10.67 6.68 -1.68
N VAL A 56 -10.43 6.19 -0.47
CA VAL A 56 -10.23 4.76 -0.18
C VAL A 56 -11.37 4.29 0.71
N ASP A 57 -12.10 3.28 0.23
CA ASP A 57 -13.18 2.64 0.98
C ASP A 57 -12.63 1.70 2.07
N HIS A 58 -11.72 0.79 1.70
CA HIS A 58 -11.05 -0.13 2.63
C HIS A 58 -9.62 -0.44 2.17
N ILE A 59 -8.83 -1.04 3.06
CA ILE A 59 -7.45 -1.49 2.79
C ILE A 59 -7.28 -2.90 3.33
N ASP A 60 -6.93 -3.84 2.46
CA ASP A 60 -6.41 -5.15 2.84
C ASP A 60 -4.89 -5.12 2.89
N ARG A 61 -4.31 -5.67 3.97
CA ARG A 61 -2.85 -5.69 4.17
C ARG A 61 -2.40 -7.02 4.75
N TYR A 62 -1.44 -7.63 4.06
CA TYR A 62 -0.82 -8.89 4.47
C TYR A 62 0.69 -8.72 4.59
N PHE A 63 1.26 -9.32 5.63
CA PHE A 63 2.69 -9.59 5.69
C PHE A 63 2.90 -11.02 5.20
N MET A 64 3.87 -11.20 4.31
CA MET A 64 4.10 -12.45 3.61
C MET A 64 5.58 -12.79 3.67
N ASP A 65 5.87 -14.06 3.93
CA ASP A 65 7.22 -14.61 3.76
C ASP A 65 7.30 -15.27 2.37
N PRO A 66 8.39 -15.07 1.61
CA PRO A 66 8.54 -15.71 0.31
C PRO A 66 8.62 -17.23 0.47
N THR A 67 7.85 -17.95 -0.37
CA THR A 67 7.95 -19.41 -0.47
C THR A 67 9.28 -19.84 -1.10
N SER A 68 9.68 -21.11 -0.95
CA SER A 68 10.97 -21.62 -1.46
C SER A 68 11.18 -21.51 -2.98
N PHE A 69 10.12 -21.34 -3.76
CA PHE A 69 10.15 -21.18 -5.22
C PHE A 69 9.82 -19.73 -5.66
N SER A 70 9.75 -18.80 -4.72
CA SER A 70 9.63 -17.37 -5.01
C SER A 70 10.94 -16.86 -5.62
N ALA A 71 10.84 -16.01 -6.65
CA ALA A 71 12.01 -15.28 -7.17
C ALA A 71 12.44 -14.12 -6.24
N LEU A 72 11.56 -13.71 -5.33
CA LEU A 72 11.86 -12.76 -4.26
C LEU A 72 12.45 -13.54 -3.07
N HIS A 73 13.55 -13.04 -2.51
CA HIS A 73 14.30 -13.64 -1.40
C HIS A 73 14.20 -12.79 -0.14
#